data_AF-A0A359AZS0-F1
#
_entry.id   AF-A0A359AZS0-F1
#
_cell.length_a   1.000
_cell.length_b   1.000
_cell.length_c   1.000
_cell.angle_alpha   90.00
_cell.angle_beta   90.00
_cell.angle_gamma   90.00
#
_symmetry.space_group_name_H-M   'P 1'
#
loop_
_entity.id
_entity.type
_entity.pdbx_description
1 polymer ?
#
loop_
_entity_poly.entity_id
_entity_poly.type
_entity_poly.pdbx_seq_one_letter_code
_entity_poly.pdbx_strand_id
1 'polypeptide(L)'
;GRFLLQQIESRGLARTFDFNGTYPYTRMLRRQVNGENDSWAIRWNASLFLKGILSLNAGKSLVQNIGLDGSGTHSGGDNVYKTDLYAGKPIIRIPSIREDESARRAFERYYIKTNSFWAKVKRRLKRYLKR
;
A
#
# COMPACT_ATOMS: atom_id res chain seq x y z
N GLY A 1 -5.91 -7.73 15.31
CA GLY A 1 -5.18 -6.45 15.22
C GLY A 1 -4.31 -6.20 16.42
N ARG A 2 -4.88 -6.18 17.64
CA ARG A 2 -4.21 -5.72 18.87
C ARG A 2 -2.86 -6.38 19.13
N PHE A 3 -2.82 -7.71 19.09
CA PHE A 3 -1.57 -8.48 19.22
C PHE A 3 -0.53 -8.09 18.17
N LEU A 4 -0.91 -7.99 16.89
CA LEU A 4 0.01 -7.63 15.80
C LEU A 4 0.60 -6.22 16.00
N LEU A 5 -0.24 -5.26 16.38
CA LEU A 5 0.21 -3.89 16.66
C LEU A 5 1.20 -3.86 17.82
N GLN A 6 0.88 -4.55 18.92
CA GLN A 6 1.76 -4.66 20.09
C GLN A 6 3.12 -5.26 19.71
N GLN A 7 3.14 -6.33 18.89
CA GLN A 7 4.39 -6.96 18.45
C GLN A 7 5.24 -6.04 17.56
N ILE A 8 4.61 -5.25 16.69
CA ILE A 8 5.33 -4.28 15.85
C ILE A 8 5.93 -3.16 16.71
N GLU A 9 5.17 -2.64 17.67
CA GLU A 9 5.60 -1.53 18.53
C GLU A 9 6.67 -1.97 19.54
N SER A 10 6.46 -3.08 20.26
CA SER A 10 7.40 -3.55 21.28
C SER A 10 8.76 -3.96 20.72
N ARG A 11 8.82 -4.37 19.45
CA ARG A 11 10.04 -4.74 18.75
C ARG A 11 10.67 -3.56 17.97
N GLY A 12 10.08 -2.36 18.02
CA GLY A 12 10.59 -1.19 17.30
C GLY A 12 10.50 -1.30 15.77
N LEU A 13 9.62 -2.15 15.24
CA LEU A 13 9.56 -2.47 13.81
C LEU A 13 8.68 -1.50 12.99
N ALA A 14 8.03 -0.54 13.64
CA ALA A 14 7.06 0.36 13.01
C ALA A 14 7.63 1.10 11.80
N ARG A 15 8.88 1.59 11.88
CA ARG A 15 9.52 2.31 10.77
C ARG A 15 9.71 1.44 9.53
N THR A 16 10.15 0.19 9.73
CA THR A 16 10.31 -0.79 8.65
C THR A 16 8.95 -1.21 8.11
N PHE A 17 7.97 -1.43 8.97
CA PHE A 17 6.60 -1.76 8.56
C PHE A 17 5.98 -0.64 7.72
N ASP A 18 6.28 0.61 8.03
CA ASP A 18 5.75 1.82 7.36
C ASP A 18 6.58 2.26 6.14
N PHE A 19 7.41 1.38 5.56
CA PHE A 19 8.28 1.72 4.43
C PHE A 19 9.09 3.00 4.72
N ASN A 20 9.80 3.02 5.85
CA ASN A 20 10.58 4.16 6.31
C ASN A 20 9.74 5.44 6.53
N GLY A 21 8.47 5.28 6.88
CA GLY A 21 7.52 6.37 7.13
C GLY A 21 6.86 6.91 5.86
N THR A 22 7.12 6.32 4.69
CA THR A 22 6.51 6.76 3.43
C THR A 22 5.06 6.29 3.29
N TYR A 23 4.65 5.26 4.02
CA TYR A 23 3.28 4.76 4.00
C TYR A 23 2.75 4.40 5.41
N PRO A 24 1.53 4.82 5.78
CA PRO A 24 1.09 4.83 7.17
C PRO A 24 0.48 3.49 7.63
N TYR A 25 1.18 2.37 7.45
CA TYR A 25 0.66 1.03 7.77
C TYR A 25 0.37 0.85 9.26
N THR A 26 1.25 1.30 10.15
CA THR A 26 1.09 1.23 11.61
C THR A 26 -0.14 2.02 12.03
N ARG A 27 -0.34 3.23 11.48
CA ARG A 27 -1.55 4.02 11.72
C ARG A 27 -2.80 3.30 11.24
N MET A 28 -2.79 2.68 10.06
CA MET A 28 -3.93 1.91 9.55
C MET A 28 -4.24 0.71 10.44
N LEU A 29 -3.21 0.03 10.96
CA LEU A 29 -3.39 -1.08 11.89
C LEU A 29 -3.95 -0.61 13.23
N ARG A 30 -3.49 0.54 13.76
CA ARG A 30 -4.04 1.14 14.98
C ARG A 30 -5.52 1.50 14.84
N ARG A 31 -5.90 2.13 13.73
CA ARG A 31 -7.31 2.38 13.40
C ARG A 31 -8.13 1.10 13.32
N GLN A 32 -7.55 0.05 12.74
CA GLN A 32 -8.18 -1.27 12.68
C GLN A 32 -8.42 -1.83 14.08
N VAL A 33 -7.46 -1.69 14.99
CA VAL A 33 -7.60 -2.11 16.40
C VAL A 33 -8.67 -1.31 17.14
N ASN A 34 -8.82 -0.03 16.81
CA ASN A 34 -9.81 0.87 17.42
C ASN A 34 -11.22 0.71 16.84
N GLY A 35 -11.42 -0.11 15.80
CA GLY A 35 -12.72 -0.24 15.11
C GLY A 35 -13.03 0.89 14.13
N GLU A 36 -12.09 1.80 13.87
CA GLU A 36 -12.22 2.89 12.88
C GLU A 36 -11.99 2.41 11.44
N ASN A 37 -11.51 1.17 11.27
CA ASN A 37 -11.20 0.54 10.00
C ASN A 37 -11.46 -0.97 10.11
N ASP A 38 -12.24 -1.54 9.20
CA ASP A 38 -12.56 -2.97 9.18
C ASP A 38 -11.65 -3.77 8.24
N SER A 39 -10.71 -3.10 7.55
CA SER A 39 -9.82 -3.70 6.56
C SER A 39 -9.10 -4.94 7.08
N TRP A 40 -9.37 -6.09 6.45
CA TRP A 40 -8.66 -7.34 6.74
C TRP A 40 -7.22 -7.31 6.21
N ALA A 41 -6.98 -6.58 5.11
CA ALA A 41 -5.71 -6.56 4.38
C ALA A 41 -4.56 -6.02 5.26
N ILE A 42 -4.82 -5.03 6.12
CA ILE A 42 -3.78 -4.53 7.04
C ILE A 42 -3.39 -5.57 8.10
N ARG A 43 -4.34 -6.39 8.57
CA ARG A 43 -4.06 -7.50 9.50
C ARG A 43 -3.26 -8.59 8.82
N TRP A 44 -3.58 -8.90 7.57
CA TRP A 44 -2.83 -9.84 6.75
C TRP A 44 -1.39 -9.37 6.52
N ASN A 45 -1.20 -8.13 6.06
CA ASN A 45 0.13 -7.55 5.83
C ASN A 45 1.00 -7.56 7.08
N ALA A 46 0.45 -7.15 8.24
CA ALA A 46 1.16 -7.20 9.52
C ALA A 46 1.54 -8.62 9.93
N SER A 47 0.70 -9.61 9.64
CA SER A 47 0.96 -11.02 9.96
C SER A 47 2.10 -11.60 9.11
N LEU A 48 2.12 -11.29 7.80
CA LEU A 48 3.21 -11.69 6.92
C LEU A 48 4.52 -11.04 7.33
N PHE A 49 4.50 -9.74 7.59
CA PHE A 49 5.66 -8.96 8.01
C PHE A 49 6.29 -9.51 9.29
N LEU A 50 5.49 -9.75 10.34
CA LEU A 50 5.99 -10.28 11.62
C LEU A 50 6.55 -11.70 11.52
N LYS A 51 6.11 -12.47 10.52
CA LYS A 51 6.61 -13.82 10.23
C LYS A 51 7.78 -13.83 9.23
N GLY A 52 8.21 -12.67 8.73
CA GLY A 52 9.26 -12.58 7.71
C GLY A 52 8.86 -13.22 6.36
N ILE A 53 7.56 -13.31 6.05
CA ILE A 53 7.08 -13.90 4.81
C ILE A 53 7.18 -12.87 3.69
N LEU A 54 7.85 -13.26 2.60
CA LEU A 54 8.02 -12.43 1.41
C LEU A 54 6.80 -12.53 0.48
N SER A 55 6.44 -11.39 -0.12
CA SER A 55 5.38 -11.30 -1.13
C SER A 55 5.97 -11.04 -2.51
N LEU A 56 5.59 -11.85 -3.50
CA LEU A 56 5.96 -11.63 -4.89
C LEU A 56 5.00 -10.62 -5.55
N ASN A 57 5.55 -9.51 -6.04
CA ASN A 57 4.80 -8.47 -6.73
C ASN A 57 5.20 -8.39 -8.20
N ALA A 58 4.23 -8.16 -9.08
CA ALA A 58 4.52 -7.90 -10.49
C ALA A 58 4.97 -6.44 -10.67
N GLY A 59 6.06 -6.22 -11.40
CA GLY A 59 6.52 -4.87 -11.78
C GLY A 59 5.68 -4.22 -12.89
N LYS A 60 4.71 -4.95 -13.46
CA LYS A 60 3.76 -4.48 -14.47
C LYS A 60 2.35 -4.78 -14.01
N SER A 61 1.41 -3.91 -14.36
CA SER A 61 -0.01 -4.11 -14.05
C SER A 61 -0.59 -5.23 -14.90
N LEU A 62 -1.06 -6.29 -14.25
CA LEU A 62 -1.74 -7.43 -14.89
C LEU A 62 -3.25 -7.33 -14.77
N VAL A 63 -3.73 -6.49 -13.85
CA VAL A 63 -5.15 -6.25 -13.57
C VAL A 63 -5.38 -4.75 -13.35
N GLN A 64 -6.58 -4.27 -13.65
CA GLN A 64 -7.00 -2.90 -13.37
C GLN A 64 -8.18 -2.91 -12.41
N ASN A 65 -8.09 -2.14 -11.34
CA ASN A 65 -9.24 -1.87 -10.48
C ASN A 65 -10.13 -0.81 -11.15
N ILE A 66 -11.26 -1.25 -11.70
CA ILE A 66 -12.24 -0.37 -12.37
C ILE A 66 -13.12 0.42 -11.40
N GLY A 67 -13.22 -0.01 -10.13
CA GLY A 67 -14.11 0.62 -9.13
C GLY A 67 -13.59 1.94 -8.57
N LEU A 68 -12.64 2.61 -9.21
CA LEU A 68 -12.10 3.93 -8.82
C LEU A 68 -12.58 5.07 -9.73
N ASP A 69 -13.42 4.72 -10.71
CA ASP A 69 -14.14 5.67 -11.56
C ASP A 69 -15.28 6.39 -10.83
N GLY A 70 -15.54 6.04 -9.57
CA GLY A 70 -16.61 6.56 -8.73
C GLY A 70 -17.78 5.58 -8.55
N SER A 71 -17.75 4.41 -9.20
CA SER A 71 -18.76 3.36 -9.04
C SER A 71 -18.57 2.49 -7.79
N GLY A 72 -17.37 2.48 -7.18
CA GLY A 72 -17.07 1.63 -6.03
C GLY A 72 -17.54 2.18 -4.69
N THR A 73 -17.86 1.27 -3.75
CA THR A 73 -18.43 1.54 -2.42
C THR A 73 -17.63 2.54 -1.56
N HIS A 74 -16.30 2.56 -1.69
CA HIS A 74 -15.41 3.48 -0.98
C HIS A 74 -14.51 4.28 -1.92
N SER A 75 -15.01 4.56 -3.13
CA SER A 75 -14.27 5.28 -4.16
C SER A 75 -14.78 6.70 -4.35
N GLY A 76 -13.85 7.64 -4.52
CA GLY A 76 -14.15 8.88 -5.24
C GLY A 76 -13.73 8.72 -6.69
N GLY A 77 -14.36 9.46 -7.62
CA GLY A 77 -13.97 9.44 -9.04
C GLY A 77 -12.57 10.00 -9.25
N ASP A 78 -11.56 9.14 -9.27
CA ASP A 78 -10.15 9.51 -9.41
C ASP A 78 -9.38 8.40 -10.15
N ASN A 79 -8.81 8.72 -11.31
CA ASN A 79 -8.05 7.79 -12.16
C ASN A 79 -6.57 7.64 -11.75
N VAL A 80 -6.23 7.85 -10.47
CA VAL A 80 -4.83 7.97 -10.01
C VAL A 80 -4.04 6.67 -10.21
N TYR A 81 -4.71 5.53 -10.28
CA TYR A 81 -4.11 4.22 -10.47
C TYR A 81 -4.41 3.60 -11.85
N LYS A 82 -5.03 4.36 -12.77
CA LYS A 82 -5.25 3.90 -14.14
C LYS A 82 -3.90 3.84 -14.87
N THR A 83 -3.61 2.71 -15.47
CA THR A 83 -2.36 2.44 -16.21
C THR A 83 -2.61 1.35 -17.23
N ASP A 84 -1.75 1.27 -18.24
CA ASP A 84 -1.83 0.23 -19.27
C ASP A 84 -1.58 -1.15 -18.66
N LEU A 85 -2.37 -2.12 -19.11
CA LEU A 85 -2.22 -3.51 -18.72
C LEU A 85 -1.19 -4.20 -19.59
N TYR A 86 -0.34 -4.99 -18.94
CA TYR A 86 0.60 -5.86 -19.64
C TYR A 86 -0.14 -7.13 -20.09
N ALA A 87 -0.32 -7.26 -21.41
CA ALA A 87 -1.02 -8.38 -22.03
C ALA A 87 -0.16 -9.66 -22.17
N GLY A 88 1.15 -9.58 -21.91
CA GLY A 88 2.05 -10.73 -22.03
C GLY A 88 2.08 -11.63 -20.80
N LYS A 89 2.66 -12.82 -20.93
CA LYS A 89 2.94 -13.69 -19.78
C LYS A 89 4.15 -13.15 -18.99
N PRO A 90 4.04 -12.93 -17.66
CA PRO A 90 5.19 -12.53 -16.86
C PRO A 90 6.23 -13.65 -16.84
N ILE A 91 7.50 -13.29 -17.06
CA ILE A 91 8.62 -14.21 -16.84
C ILE A 91 9.02 -14.07 -15.38
N ILE A 92 8.91 -15.16 -14.63
CA ILE A 92 9.27 -15.19 -13.21
C ILE A 92 10.63 -15.87 -13.09
N ARG A 93 11.67 -15.09 -12.79
CA ARG A 93 13.00 -15.60 -12.45
C ARG A 93 13.41 -14.99 -11.12
N ILE A 94 13.46 -15.82 -10.08
CA ILE A 94 13.82 -15.41 -8.72
C ILE A 94 15.05 -16.22 -8.32
N PRO A 95 16.27 -15.69 -8.53
CA PRO A 95 17.49 -16.45 -8.28
C PRO A 95 17.76 -16.67 -6.78
N SER A 96 17.22 -15.81 -5.92
CA SER A 96 17.39 -15.90 -4.46
C SER A 96 16.10 -15.47 -3.75
N ILE A 97 15.65 -16.25 -2.76
CA ILE A 97 14.50 -15.91 -1.90
C ILE A 97 14.96 -14.94 -0.81
N ARG A 98 14.97 -13.64 -1.13
CA ARG A 98 15.26 -12.54 -0.20
C ARG A 98 14.47 -11.30 -0.61
N GLU A 99 14.34 -10.35 0.31
CA GLU A 99 13.76 -9.06 -0.04
C GLU A 99 14.62 -8.37 -1.11
N ASP A 100 13.96 -7.80 -2.11
CA ASP A 100 14.62 -6.97 -3.11
C ASP A 100 14.57 -5.50 -2.66
N GLU A 101 15.72 -4.97 -2.23
CA GLU A 101 15.84 -3.58 -1.80
C GLU A 101 15.48 -2.57 -2.89
N SER A 102 15.73 -2.90 -4.16
CA SER A 102 15.42 -2.02 -5.28
C SER A 102 13.91 -1.88 -5.46
N ALA A 103 13.18 -2.99 -5.33
CA ALA A 103 11.73 -3.02 -5.33
C ALA A 103 11.17 -2.27 -4.12
N ARG A 104 11.74 -2.49 -2.93
CA ARG A 104 11.34 -1.78 -1.70
C ARG A 104 11.48 -0.26 -1.85
N ARG A 105 12.62 0.22 -2.37
CA ARG A 105 12.83 1.65 -2.67
C ARG A 105 11.89 2.18 -3.74
N ALA A 106 11.49 1.36 -4.71
CA ALA A 106 10.51 1.75 -5.72
C ALA A 106 9.13 1.99 -5.08
N PHE A 107 8.69 1.13 -4.16
CA PHE A 107 7.48 1.34 -3.37
C PHE A 107 7.57 2.63 -2.54
N GLU A 108 8.67 2.88 -1.85
CA GLU A 108 8.88 4.11 -1.07
C GLU A 108 8.73 5.37 -1.94
N ARG A 109 9.41 5.43 -3.10
CA ARG A 109 9.28 6.55 -4.04
C ARG A 109 7.84 6.74 -4.52
N TYR A 110 7.17 5.64 -4.82
CA TYR A 110 5.77 5.65 -5.24
C TYR A 110 4.85 6.19 -4.14
N TYR A 111 5.04 5.76 -2.89
CA TYR A 111 4.25 6.23 -1.75
C TYR A 111 4.51 7.70 -1.44
N ILE A 112 5.76 8.19 -1.54
CA ILE A 112 6.06 9.62 -1.44
C ILE A 112 5.28 10.41 -2.50
N LYS A 113 5.30 9.96 -3.75
CA LYS A 113 4.60 10.61 -4.86
C LYS A 113 3.08 10.66 -4.64
N THR A 114 2.48 9.61 -4.06
CA THR A 114 1.02 9.45 -4.00
C THR A 114 0.40 9.80 -2.64
N ASN A 115 1.16 9.71 -1.55
CA ASN A 115 0.69 9.84 -0.17
C ASN A 115 1.33 10.98 0.62
N SER A 116 2.27 11.72 0.02
CA SER A 116 2.78 12.95 0.61
C SER A 116 1.66 13.97 0.87
N PHE A 117 1.92 14.86 1.83
CA PHE A 117 1.00 15.95 2.16
C PHE A 117 0.63 16.77 0.91
N TRP A 118 1.63 17.20 0.13
CA TRP A 118 1.42 17.95 -1.10
C TRP A 118 0.63 17.18 -2.16
N ALA A 119 0.86 15.88 -2.32
CA ALA A 119 0.05 15.06 -3.22
C ALA A 119 -1.42 15.01 -2.80
N LYS A 120 -1.69 14.95 -1.49
CA LYS A 120 -3.06 14.98 -0.94
C LYS A 120 -3.71 16.36 -1.11
N VAL A 121 -2.97 17.44 -0.85
CA VAL A 121 -3.44 18.83 -1.05
C VAL A 121 -3.80 19.07 -2.50
N LYS A 122 -2.88 18.78 -3.44
CA LYS A 122 -3.12 18.96 -4.89
C LYS A 122 -4.38 18.21 -5.36
N ARG A 123 -4.58 16.96 -4.91
CA ARG A 123 -5.77 16.17 -5.25
C ARG A 123 -7.06 16.72 -4.62
N ARG A 124 -6.99 17.28 -3.41
CA ARG A 124 -8.16 17.92 -2.78
C ARG A 124 -8.56 19.20 -3.54
N LEU A 125 -7.60 20.02 -3.93
CA LEU A 125 -7.83 21.22 -4.76
C LEU A 125 -8.41 20.86 -6.13
N LYS A 126 -7.82 19.89 -6.82
CA LYS A 126 -8.31 19.43 -8.14
C LYS A 126 -9.76 18.93 -8.09
N ARG A 127 -10.15 18.24 -7.01
CA ARG A 127 -11.54 17.80 -6.81
C ARG A 127 -12.50 18.95 -6.53
N TYR A 128 -12.04 19.99 -5.83
CA TYR A 128 -12.84 21.19 -5.59
C TYR A 128 -13.06 21.99 -6.87
N LEU A 129 -12.00 22.20 -7.67
CA LEU A 129 -12.08 22.94 -8.95
C LEU A 129 -12.82 22.21 -10.07
N LYS A 130 -13.05 20.89 -9.93
CA LYS A 130 -13.86 20.07 -10.85
C LYS A 130 -15.36 20.04 -10.48
N ARG A 131 -15.71 20.56 -9.30
CA ARG A 131 -17.10 20.80 -8.91
C ARG A 131 -17.48 22.21 -9.31
#